data_AF-A0A9D5FLJ2-F1
#
_entry.id   AF-A0A9D5FLJ2-F1
#
_cell.length_a   1.000
_cell.length_b   1.000
_cell.length_c   1.000
_cell.angle_alpha   90.00
_cell.angle_beta   90.00
_cell.angle_gamma   90.00
#
_symmetry.space_group_name_H-M   'P 1'
#
loop_
_entity.id
_entity.type
_entity.pdbx_description
1 polymer ?
#
loop_
_entity_poly.entity_id
_entity_poly.type
_entity_poly.pdbx_seq_one_letter_code
_entity_poly.pdbx_strand_id
1 'polypeptide(L)'
;MSENSPQPMFCYVHPQRETLLRCNRCERPMCTACAVLTPTGYRCKECVRGQQKIFDTAQWWDYPLTIIVAGVLAYIGGFLARFLGFFTIFLAPVAGMIIAEAVRRVLRKRRARLIPPLAAGATMFGGLVSPVANLVLMVLFVSQGGVAGLYGLLWPAIYAVVAASTVFYRLKGISV
;
A
#
# COMPACT_ATOMS: atom_id res chain seq x y z
N MET A 1 11.57 58.36 0.50
CA MET A 1 11.16 56.99 0.88
C MET A 1 12.24 56.05 0.38
N SER A 2 12.87 55.30 1.28
CA SER A 2 14.05 54.47 0.99
C SER A 2 13.72 53.32 0.02
N GLU A 3 14.31 53.35 -1.17
CA GLU A 3 14.37 52.20 -2.09
C GLU A 3 15.31 51.15 -1.48
N ASN A 4 14.74 50.21 -0.72
CA ASN A 4 15.46 49.02 -0.29
C ASN A 4 15.45 48.02 -1.46
N SER A 5 16.36 48.19 -2.41
CA SER A 5 16.55 47.22 -3.50
C SER A 5 16.82 45.84 -2.90
N PRO A 6 15.92 44.86 -3.08
CA PRO A 6 16.11 43.54 -2.48
C PRO A 6 17.38 42.94 -3.08
N GLN A 7 18.39 42.74 -2.23
CA GLN A 7 19.62 42.05 -2.61
C GLN A 7 19.27 40.74 -3.32
N PRO A 8 19.88 40.42 -4.49
CA PRO A 8 19.54 39.22 -5.24
C PRO A 8 19.86 37.99 -4.38
N MET A 9 18.82 37.28 -3.97
CA MET A 9 18.95 36.07 -3.16
C MET A 9 18.97 34.86 -4.08
N PHE A 10 19.94 33.98 -3.92
CA PHE A 10 20.06 32.78 -4.74
C PHE A 10 19.29 31.60 -4.15
N CYS A 11 18.79 30.72 -5.02
CA CYS A 11 18.11 29.51 -4.57
C CYS A 11 19.07 28.60 -3.82
N TYR A 12 18.64 28.06 -2.67
CA TYR A 12 19.46 27.15 -1.87
C TYR A 12 19.91 25.88 -2.62
N VAL A 13 19.15 25.42 -3.62
CA VAL A 13 19.47 24.26 -4.48
C VAL A 13 20.22 24.68 -5.75
N HIS A 14 19.94 25.88 -6.25
CA HIS A 14 20.45 26.37 -7.53
C HIS A 14 21.12 27.73 -7.31
N PRO A 15 22.42 27.76 -6.95
CA PRO A 15 23.14 28.99 -6.63
C PRO A 15 23.22 29.97 -7.81
N GLN A 16 22.97 29.51 -9.03
CA GLN A 16 23.01 30.32 -10.26
C GLN A 16 21.67 31.02 -10.56
N ARG A 17 20.61 30.77 -9.79
CA ARG A 17 19.28 31.36 -10.03
C ARG A 17 18.94 32.38 -8.95
N GLU A 18 18.77 33.62 -9.36
CA GLU A 18 18.23 34.69 -8.53
C GLU A 18 16.74 34.45 -8.24
N THR A 19 16.32 34.74 -7.01
CA THR A 19 14.97 34.46 -6.52
C THR A 19 14.53 35.54 -5.56
N LEU A 20 13.24 35.87 -5.61
CA LEU A 20 12.57 36.71 -4.61
C LEU A 20 11.63 35.89 -3.70
N LEU A 21 11.50 34.59 -3.96
CA LEU A 21 10.59 33.68 -3.29
C LEU A 21 11.22 33.07 -2.03
N ARG A 22 10.46 33.02 -0.95
CA ARG A 22 10.87 32.44 0.34
C ARG A 22 9.85 31.43 0.83
N CYS A 23 10.32 30.45 1.60
CA CYS A 23 9.43 29.43 2.16
C CYS A 23 8.66 29.98 3.35
N ASN A 24 7.34 29.83 3.39
CA ASN A 24 6.51 30.28 4.51
C ASN A 24 6.87 29.58 5.86
N ARG A 25 7.56 28.43 5.83
CA ARG A 25 7.90 27.67 7.06
C ARG A 25 9.33 27.88 7.55
N CYS A 26 10.29 27.96 6.64
CA CYS A 26 11.72 28.01 6.98
C CYS A 26 12.43 29.24 6.43
N GLU A 27 11.70 30.12 5.74
CA GLU A 27 12.17 31.42 5.21
C GLU A 27 13.35 31.36 4.22
N ARG A 28 13.80 30.15 3.86
CA ARG A 28 14.88 29.93 2.90
C ARG A 28 14.49 30.42 1.50
N PRO A 29 15.42 31.05 0.76
CA PRO A 29 15.21 31.45 -0.63
C PRO A 29 15.08 30.22 -1.55
N MET A 30 14.12 30.25 -2.47
CA MET A 30 13.89 29.17 -3.43
C MET A 30 13.44 29.70 -4.78
N CYS A 31 13.84 29.03 -5.85
CA CYS A 31 13.35 29.34 -7.19
C CYS A 31 11.94 28.77 -7.42
N THR A 32 11.26 29.25 -8.46
CA THR A 32 9.92 28.76 -8.89
C THR A 32 9.90 27.24 -9.14
N ALA A 33 11.00 26.65 -9.61
CA ALA A 33 11.13 25.20 -9.82
C ALA A 33 11.26 24.38 -8.52
N CYS A 34 11.68 25.02 -7.43
CA CYS A 34 11.81 24.41 -6.11
C CYS A 34 10.60 24.65 -5.21
N ALA A 35 9.72 25.59 -5.58
CA ALA A 35 8.51 25.92 -4.84
C ALA A 35 7.41 24.87 -5.05
N VAL A 36 6.79 24.45 -3.95
CA VAL A 36 5.60 23.58 -3.97
C VAL A 36 4.42 24.40 -3.49
N LEU A 37 3.34 24.44 -4.27
CA LEU A 37 2.10 25.09 -3.89
C LEU A 37 1.42 24.25 -2.80
N THR A 38 1.15 24.88 -1.65
CA THR A 38 0.37 24.30 -0.56
C THR A 38 -0.81 25.23 -0.24
N PRO A 39 -1.86 24.77 0.48
CA PRO A 39 -3.02 25.60 0.80
C PRO A 39 -2.66 26.91 1.54
N THR A 40 -1.53 26.90 2.26
CA THR A 40 -0.99 28.04 3.02
C THR A 40 0.04 28.87 2.24
N GLY A 41 0.18 28.68 0.92
CA GLY A 41 1.16 29.35 0.06
C GLY A 41 2.33 28.45 -0.38
N TYR A 42 3.46 29.06 -0.76
CA TYR A 42 4.61 28.32 -1.27
C TYR A 42 5.49 27.74 -0.15
N ARG A 43 5.81 26.44 -0.26
CA ARG A 43 6.71 25.73 0.65
C ARG A 43 7.86 25.06 -0.08
N CYS A 44 8.97 24.90 0.66
CA CYS A 44 10.15 24.20 0.19
C CYS A 44 9.91 22.67 0.13
N LYS A 45 10.55 21.96 -0.81
CA LYS A 45 10.41 20.48 -0.94
C LYS A 45 10.80 19.73 0.34
N GLU A 46 11.82 20.20 1.05
CA GLU A 46 12.24 19.62 2.35
C GLU A 46 11.16 19.78 3.42
N CYS A 47 10.51 20.95 3.47
CA CYS A 47 9.47 21.30 4.41
C CYS A 47 8.23 20.42 4.21
N VAL A 48 7.88 20.15 2.94
CA VAL A 48 6.78 19.27 2.54
C VAL A 48 7.13 17.81 2.85
N ARG A 49 8.33 17.35 2.50
CA ARG A 49 8.82 15.99 2.82
C ARG A 49 8.89 15.74 4.33
N GLY A 50 9.28 16.73 5.11
CA GLY A 50 9.30 16.67 6.57
C GLY A 50 7.90 16.50 7.17
N GLN A 51 6.88 17.16 6.60
CA GLN A 51 5.49 16.91 7.01
C GLN A 51 5.01 15.51 6.63
N GLN A 52 5.37 15.00 5.44
CA GLN A 52 5.05 13.62 5.05
C GLN A 52 5.63 12.58 6.02
N LYS A 53 6.86 12.79 6.53
CA LYS A 53 7.47 11.91 7.54
C LYS A 53 6.74 11.89 8.88
N ILE A 54 6.08 12.98 9.28
CA ILE A 54 5.29 13.02 10.53
C ILE A 54 4.04 12.11 10.42
N PHE A 55 3.53 11.91 9.21
CA PHE A 55 2.38 11.02 8.96
C PHE A 55 2.74 9.54 8.86
N ASP A 56 4.02 9.16 8.75
CA ASP A 56 4.46 7.76 8.85
C ASP A 56 4.57 7.37 10.33
N THR A 57 3.43 7.21 11.01
CA THR A 57 3.36 6.71 12.41
C THR A 57 3.46 5.17 12.47
N ALA A 58 4.27 4.57 11.60
CA ALA A 58 4.47 3.13 11.53
C ALA A 58 5.42 2.70 12.65
N GLN A 59 4.92 1.96 13.64
CA GLN A 59 5.80 1.27 14.57
C GLN A 59 6.29 -0.03 13.93
N TRP A 60 7.49 -0.49 14.29
CA TRP A 60 8.06 -1.72 13.74
C TRP A 60 7.15 -2.96 13.98
N TRP A 61 6.31 -2.91 15.02
CA TRP A 61 5.29 -3.91 15.33
C TRP A 61 4.11 -3.97 14.35
N ASP A 62 3.80 -2.89 13.62
CA ASP A 62 2.67 -2.86 12.68
C ASP A 62 2.94 -3.73 11.43
N TYR A 63 4.21 -3.93 11.09
CA TYR A 63 4.67 -4.74 9.95
C TYR A 63 4.36 -6.24 10.10
N PRO A 64 4.86 -6.95 11.13
CA PRO A 64 4.58 -8.38 11.30
C PRO A 64 3.09 -8.64 11.53
N LEU A 65 2.40 -7.72 12.20
CA LEU A 65 1.00 -7.86 12.54
C LEU A 65 0.09 -7.78 11.30
N THR A 66 0.42 -6.88 10.34
CA THR A 66 -0.24 -6.84 9.03
C THR A 66 -0.07 -8.14 8.26
N ILE A 67 1.15 -8.70 8.27
CA ILE A 67 1.47 -9.93 7.54
C ILE A 67 0.68 -11.10 8.11
N ILE A 68 0.65 -11.25 9.44
CA ILE A 68 -0.04 -12.35 10.11
C ILE A 68 -1.55 -12.26 9.86
N VAL A 69 -2.17 -11.10 10.09
CA VAL A 69 -3.63 -10.95 9.94
C VAL A 69 -4.07 -11.13 8.49
N ALA A 70 -3.38 -10.49 7.54
CA ALA A 70 -3.69 -10.62 6.12
C ALA A 70 -3.45 -12.05 5.62
N GLY A 71 -2.33 -12.67 6.02
CA GLY A 71 -1.98 -14.03 5.64
C GLY A 71 -2.98 -15.07 6.16
N VAL A 72 -3.35 -14.99 7.44
CA VAL A 72 -4.31 -15.93 8.05
C VAL A 72 -5.70 -15.81 7.42
N LEU A 73 -6.21 -14.58 7.24
CA LEU A 73 -7.52 -14.38 6.62
C LEU A 73 -7.52 -14.79 5.13
N ALA A 74 -6.45 -14.51 4.40
CA ALA A 74 -6.30 -14.95 3.01
C ALA A 74 -6.22 -16.48 2.89
N TYR A 75 -5.53 -17.14 3.82
CA TYR A 75 -5.45 -18.60 3.88
C TYR A 75 -6.82 -19.23 4.14
N ILE A 76 -7.57 -18.72 5.12
CA ILE A 76 -8.92 -19.19 5.42
C ILE A 76 -9.85 -18.98 4.21
N GLY A 77 -9.80 -17.80 3.59
CA GLY A 77 -10.59 -17.50 2.39
C GLY A 77 -10.22 -18.39 1.20
N GLY A 78 -8.93 -18.66 0.98
CA GLY A 78 -8.45 -19.57 -0.07
C GLY A 78 -8.81 -21.03 0.19
N PHE A 79 -8.90 -21.45 1.47
CA PHE A 79 -9.38 -22.78 1.84
C PHE A 79 -10.89 -22.93 1.58
N LEU A 80 -11.70 -21.93 1.97
CA LEU A 80 -13.14 -21.92 1.65
C LEU A 80 -13.41 -21.82 0.15
N ALA A 81 -12.56 -21.12 -0.60
CA ALA A 81 -12.69 -20.98 -2.05
C ALA A 81 -12.72 -22.33 -2.77
N ARG A 82 -12.03 -23.35 -2.24
CA ARG A 82 -12.04 -24.72 -2.77
C ARG A 82 -13.43 -25.36 -2.71
N PHE A 83 -14.19 -25.11 -1.64
CA PHE A 83 -15.51 -25.71 -1.46
C PHE A 83 -16.59 -25.01 -2.28
N LEU A 84 -16.42 -23.72 -2.56
CA LEU A 84 -17.47 -22.88 -3.11
C LEU A 84 -17.52 -22.84 -4.64
N GLY A 85 -16.49 -23.33 -5.34
CA GLY A 85 -16.45 -23.36 -6.80
C GLY A 85 -16.89 -22.00 -7.38
N PHE A 86 -17.69 -21.99 -8.45
CA PHE A 86 -18.15 -20.81 -9.19
C PHE A 86 -18.52 -19.55 -8.34
N PHE A 87 -18.99 -19.71 -7.10
CA PHE A 87 -19.31 -18.59 -6.21
C PHE A 87 -18.11 -17.73 -5.78
N THR A 88 -16.86 -18.16 -5.93
CA THR A 88 -15.73 -17.31 -5.48
C THR A 88 -15.48 -16.08 -6.33
N ILE A 89 -15.95 -16.03 -7.59
CA ILE A 89 -15.86 -14.78 -8.37
C ILE A 89 -16.66 -13.67 -7.67
N PHE A 90 -17.81 -14.02 -7.08
CA PHE A 90 -18.65 -13.09 -6.34
C PHE A 90 -18.15 -12.88 -4.90
N LEU A 91 -17.60 -13.92 -4.27
CA LEU A 91 -17.11 -13.84 -2.89
C LEU A 91 -15.73 -13.20 -2.76
N ALA A 92 -14.86 -13.29 -3.77
CA ALA A 92 -13.49 -12.79 -3.70
C ALA A 92 -13.41 -11.28 -3.42
N PRO A 93 -14.23 -10.42 -4.06
CA PRO A 93 -14.27 -9.00 -3.72
C PRO A 93 -14.75 -8.74 -2.28
N VAL A 94 -15.73 -9.52 -1.81
CA VAL A 94 -16.27 -9.41 -0.45
C VAL A 94 -15.21 -9.83 0.57
N ALA A 95 -14.52 -10.94 0.32
CA ALA A 95 -13.42 -11.41 1.15
C ALA A 95 -12.27 -10.39 1.19
N GLY A 96 -11.88 -9.83 0.04
CA GLY A 96 -10.89 -8.76 -0.03
C GLY A 96 -11.29 -7.51 0.77
N MET A 97 -12.58 -7.16 0.77
CA MET A 97 -13.11 -6.07 1.60
C MET A 97 -13.00 -6.37 3.09
N ILE A 98 -13.36 -7.59 3.51
CA ILE A 98 -13.27 -8.03 4.91
C ILE A 98 -11.82 -8.01 5.38
N ILE A 99 -10.89 -8.53 4.58
CA ILE A 99 -9.46 -8.53 4.88
C ILE A 99 -8.94 -7.09 5.04
N ALA A 100 -9.28 -6.20 4.11
CA ALA A 100 -8.85 -4.81 4.16
C ALA A 100 -9.36 -4.07 5.41
N GLU A 101 -10.63 -4.30 5.79
CA GLU A 101 -11.21 -3.66 6.97
C GLU A 101 -10.70 -4.27 8.27
N ALA A 102 -10.44 -5.58 8.30
CA ALA A 102 -9.81 -6.25 9.44
C ALA A 102 -8.40 -5.70 9.71
N VAL A 103 -7.56 -5.66 8.67
CA VAL A 103 -6.21 -5.06 8.75
C VAL A 103 -6.29 -3.61 9.23
N ARG A 104 -7.26 -2.83 8.75
CA ARG A 104 -7.45 -1.44 9.16
C ARG A 104 -7.84 -1.28 10.63
N ARG A 105 -8.79 -2.09 11.11
CA ARG A 105 -9.21 -2.07 12.52
C ARG A 105 -8.05 -2.40 13.44
N VAL A 106 -7.29 -3.42 13.06
CA VAL A 106 -6.14 -3.90 13.81
C VAL A 106 -5.01 -2.87 13.87
N LEU A 107 -4.73 -2.20 12.75
CA LEU A 107 -3.74 -1.12 12.67
C LEU A 107 -4.20 0.20 13.31
N ARG A 108 -5.37 0.23 13.98
CA ARG A 108 -5.95 1.44 14.59
C ARG A 108 -5.93 2.67 13.68
N LYS A 109 -6.16 2.49 12.37
CA LYS A 109 -6.10 3.56 11.34
C LYS A 109 -4.75 4.28 11.22
N ARG A 110 -3.64 3.70 11.70
CA ARG A 110 -2.29 4.24 11.47
C ARG A 110 -2.02 4.30 9.97
N ARG A 111 -1.56 5.47 9.49
CA ARG A 111 -1.21 5.68 8.09
C ARG A 111 0.29 5.42 7.93
N ALA A 112 0.64 4.59 6.97
CA ALA A 112 2.03 4.48 6.53
C ALA A 112 2.09 4.14 5.05
N ARG A 113 3.07 4.71 4.35
CA ARG A 113 3.23 4.52 2.91
C ARG A 113 3.55 3.07 2.52
N LEU A 114 4.11 2.29 3.43
CA LEU A 114 4.54 0.91 3.21
C LEU A 114 3.47 -0.15 3.52
N ILE A 115 2.37 0.21 4.22
CA ILE A 115 1.32 -0.75 4.61
C ILE A 115 0.58 -1.35 3.40
N PRO A 116 0.13 -0.56 2.39
CA PRO A 116 -0.61 -1.11 1.25
C PRO A 116 0.14 -2.18 0.44
N PRO A 117 1.43 -2.00 0.05
CA PRO A 117 2.14 -3.05 -0.68
C PRO A 117 2.42 -4.28 0.20
N LEU A 118 2.65 -4.10 1.51
CA LEU A 118 2.87 -5.22 2.43
C LEU A 118 1.60 -6.05 2.65
N ALA A 119 0.45 -5.41 2.82
CA ALA A 119 -0.83 -6.10 2.95
C ALA A 119 -1.21 -6.85 1.66
N ALA A 120 -0.96 -6.26 0.50
CA ALA A 120 -1.17 -6.92 -0.79
C ALA A 120 -0.22 -8.13 -0.96
N GLY A 121 1.07 -7.95 -0.63
CA GLY A 121 2.05 -9.04 -0.64
C GLY A 121 1.64 -10.19 0.29
N ALA A 122 1.27 -9.89 1.54
CA ALA A 122 0.83 -10.89 2.51
C ALA A 122 -0.45 -11.62 2.08
N THR A 123 -1.41 -10.91 1.48
CA THR A 123 -2.64 -11.51 0.93
C THR A 123 -2.31 -12.43 -0.24
N MET A 124 -1.38 -12.03 -1.11
CA MET A 124 -0.95 -12.83 -2.25
C MET A 124 -0.20 -14.09 -1.79
N PHE A 125 0.73 -13.97 -0.84
CA PHE A 125 1.44 -15.10 -0.25
C PHE A 125 0.48 -16.03 0.51
N GLY A 126 -0.39 -15.50 1.38
CA GLY A 126 -1.37 -16.31 2.13
C GLY A 126 -2.39 -17.02 1.23
N GLY A 127 -2.81 -16.36 0.14
CA GLY A 127 -3.70 -16.93 -0.86
C GLY A 127 -3.04 -18.01 -1.73
N LEU A 128 -1.72 -17.93 -1.95
CA LEU A 128 -0.94 -18.91 -2.71
C LEU A 128 -0.42 -20.10 -1.87
N VAL A 129 -0.37 -19.96 -0.54
CA VAL A 129 -0.02 -21.07 0.35
C VAL A 129 -1.04 -22.21 0.26
N SER A 130 -2.33 -21.91 0.11
CA SER A 130 -3.38 -22.95 0.01
C SER A 130 -3.27 -23.82 -1.27
N PRO A 131 -3.09 -23.27 -2.50
CA PRO A 131 -2.91 -24.10 -3.70
C PRO A 131 -1.56 -24.83 -3.72
N VAL A 132 -0.48 -24.23 -3.19
CA VAL A 132 0.83 -24.90 -3.12
C VAL A 132 0.81 -26.08 -2.16
N ALA A 133 0.22 -25.92 -0.96
CA ALA A 133 0.05 -27.02 0.00
C ALA A 133 -0.81 -28.16 -0.58
N ASN A 134 -1.85 -27.82 -1.35
CA ASN A 134 -2.69 -28.81 -2.04
C ASN A 134 -1.95 -29.52 -3.17
N LEU A 135 -1.13 -28.82 -3.94
CA LEU A 135 -0.27 -29.42 -4.99
C LEU A 135 0.72 -30.41 -4.37
N VAL A 136 1.38 -30.03 -3.28
CA VAL A 136 2.29 -30.91 -2.54
C VAL A 136 1.56 -32.13 -1.98
N LEU A 137 0.37 -31.94 -1.37
CA LEU A 137 -0.41 -33.04 -0.81
C LEU A 137 -0.98 -33.96 -1.91
N MET A 138 -1.35 -33.41 -3.07
CA MET A 138 -1.77 -34.18 -4.24
C MET A 138 -0.61 -35.03 -4.80
N VAL A 139 0.59 -34.46 -4.92
CA VAL A 139 1.80 -35.17 -5.34
C VAL A 139 2.19 -36.28 -4.35
N LEU A 140 1.96 -36.06 -3.05
CA LEU A 140 2.31 -37.02 -1.99
C LEU A 140 1.28 -38.14 -1.77
N PHE A 141 -0.02 -37.88 -1.96
CA PHE A 141 -1.09 -38.82 -1.56
C PHE A 141 -1.84 -39.50 -2.71
N VAL A 142 -1.85 -38.97 -3.95
CA VAL A 142 -2.64 -39.56 -5.06
C VAL A 142 -1.94 -39.35 -6.41
N SER A 143 -1.38 -40.42 -6.99
CA SER A 143 -0.74 -40.43 -8.32
C SER A 143 -1.73 -40.41 -9.52
N GLN A 144 -3.04 -40.24 -9.29
CA GLN A 144 -4.05 -40.10 -10.34
C GLN A 144 -4.61 -38.67 -10.39
N GLY A 145 -3.84 -37.77 -11.01
CA GLY A 145 -4.23 -36.39 -11.25
C GLY A 145 -5.08 -36.22 -12.50
N GLY A 146 -6.40 -36.38 -12.37
CA GLY A 146 -7.37 -35.95 -13.39
C GLY A 146 -7.62 -34.43 -13.40
N VAL A 147 -8.47 -33.97 -14.32
CA VAL A 147 -8.93 -32.57 -14.48
C VAL A 147 -9.41 -31.88 -13.18
N ALA A 148 -9.81 -32.64 -12.16
CA ALA A 148 -10.18 -32.15 -10.85
C ALA A 148 -9.02 -31.44 -10.10
N GLY A 149 -7.77 -31.85 -10.32
CA GLY A 149 -6.60 -31.21 -9.71
C GLY A 149 -6.31 -29.82 -10.31
N LEU A 150 -6.48 -29.68 -11.63
CA LEU A 150 -6.34 -28.40 -12.34
C LEU A 150 -7.41 -27.40 -11.88
N TYR A 151 -8.65 -27.85 -11.72
CA TYR A 151 -9.75 -27.05 -11.14
C TYR A 151 -9.44 -26.61 -9.70
N GLY A 152 -8.80 -27.46 -8.90
CA GLY A 152 -8.35 -27.16 -7.55
C GLY A 152 -7.23 -26.11 -7.45
N LEU A 153 -6.53 -25.80 -8.56
CA LEU A 153 -5.46 -24.80 -8.62
C LEU A 153 -5.90 -23.48 -9.24
N LEU A 154 -6.72 -23.54 -10.29
CA LEU A 154 -7.21 -22.35 -11.00
C LEU A 154 -7.99 -21.42 -10.06
N TRP A 155 -8.84 -22.00 -9.23
CA TRP A 155 -9.79 -21.23 -8.44
C TRP A 155 -9.18 -20.48 -7.25
N PRO A 156 -8.29 -21.09 -6.44
CA PRO A 156 -7.53 -20.35 -5.43
C PRO A 156 -6.59 -19.32 -6.04
N ALA A 157 -6.04 -19.58 -7.23
CA ALA A 157 -5.19 -18.61 -7.93
C ALA A 157 -5.98 -17.36 -8.34
N ILE A 158 -7.17 -17.54 -8.94
CA ILE A 158 -8.09 -16.43 -9.26
C ILE A 158 -8.47 -15.67 -7.99
N TYR A 159 -8.82 -16.38 -6.91
CA TYR A 159 -9.14 -15.76 -5.63
C TYR A 159 -7.97 -14.92 -5.09
N ALA A 160 -6.75 -15.44 -5.09
CA ALA A 160 -5.57 -14.73 -4.57
C ALA A 160 -5.30 -13.43 -5.35
N VAL A 161 -5.43 -13.46 -6.69
CA VAL A 161 -5.23 -12.27 -7.54
C VAL A 161 -6.33 -11.23 -7.32
N VAL A 162 -7.60 -11.66 -7.27
CA VAL A 162 -8.74 -10.76 -7.08
C VAL A 162 -8.76 -10.17 -5.67
N ALA A 163 -8.51 -10.98 -4.64
CA ALA A 163 -8.45 -10.52 -3.25
C ALA A 163 -7.26 -9.57 -3.03
N ALA A 164 -6.07 -9.88 -3.56
CA ALA A 164 -4.91 -9.01 -3.43
C ALA A 164 -5.12 -7.65 -4.13
N SER A 165 -5.70 -7.65 -5.33
CA SER A 165 -6.00 -6.41 -6.05
C SER A 165 -7.03 -5.55 -5.32
N THR A 166 -8.11 -6.13 -4.79
CA THR A 166 -9.12 -5.39 -4.01
C THR A 166 -8.54 -4.82 -2.72
N VAL A 167 -7.70 -5.58 -1.99
CA VAL A 167 -7.00 -5.09 -0.79
C VAL A 167 -6.08 -3.91 -1.14
N PHE A 168 -5.30 -4.02 -2.22
CA PHE A 168 -4.40 -2.95 -2.67
C PHE A 168 -5.14 -1.67 -3.03
N TYR A 169 -6.19 -1.76 -3.86
CA TYR A 169 -6.97 -0.58 -4.26
C TYR A 169 -7.72 0.05 -3.10
N ARG A 170 -8.28 -0.73 -2.16
CA ARG A 170 -8.97 -0.19 -0.98
C ARG A 170 -8.05 0.51 0.01
N LEU A 171 -6.82 0.02 0.16
CA LEU A 171 -5.84 0.66 1.06
C LEU A 171 -5.17 1.88 0.41
N LYS A 172 -5.01 1.87 -0.93
CA LYS A 172 -4.43 2.99 -1.69
C LYS A 172 -5.43 4.12 -1.97
N GLY A 173 -6.70 3.80 -2.22
CA GLY A 173 -7.72 4.77 -2.66
C GLY A 173 -8.20 5.78 -1.62
N ILE A 174 -7.78 5.67 -0.36
CA ILE A 174 -8.23 6.56 0.73
C ILE A 174 -7.15 7.61 1.08
N SER A 175 -6.09 7.73 0.28
CA SER A 175 -5.12 8.84 0.38
C SER A 175 -5.62 10.10 -0.32
N VAL A 176 -6.87 10.51 -0.02
CA VAL A 176 -7.40 11.83 -0.36
C VAL A 176 -7.19 12.75 0.83
#